data_AF-A0A4Z2GGH6-F1
#
_entry.id   AF-A0A4Z2GGH6-F1
#
_cell.length_a   1.000
_cell.length_b   1.000
_cell.length_c   1.000
_cell.angle_alpha   90.00
_cell.angle_beta   90.00
_cell.angle_gamma   90.00
#
_symmetry.space_group_name_H-M   'P 1'
#
loop_
_entity.id
_entity.type
_entity.pdbx_description
1 polymer ?
#
loop_
_entity_poly.entity_id
_entity_poly.type
_entity_poly.pdbx_seq_one_letter_code
_entity_poly.pdbx_strand_id
1 'polypeptide(L)'
;MCSGMYLGEIVRNILIDMTKRGFLFRGQISETLKTRGIFETKFLSHIESDRLALLQVRSILQHLGLDSTCEDSIIVKEVCGAVSRRAAQLCGAGMAAVVDKIRENRGLDHLNITVGVDGTLYKLHPHFSKFMHQTVKELAPQCNVNFLLSEDGSGKGAALITAVGCRLRQELSNK
;
A
#
# COMPACT_ATOMS: atom_id res chain seq x y z
N MET A 1 9.59 -2.23 2.32
CA MET A 1 9.17 -0.81 2.44
C MET A 1 7.78 -0.53 1.88
N CYS A 2 7.17 -1.42 1.08
CA CYS A 2 5.88 -1.12 0.41
C CYS A 2 4.70 -2.02 0.82
N SER A 3 4.90 -3.32 1.10
CA SER A 3 3.76 -4.23 1.32
C SER A 3 3.14 -4.10 2.71
N GLY A 4 1.83 -4.34 2.78
CA GLY A 4 1.02 -4.18 3.99
C GLY A 4 1.50 -5.01 5.19
N MET A 5 2.14 -6.16 4.95
CA MET A 5 2.72 -7.02 6.00
C MET A 5 3.80 -6.29 6.82
N TYR A 6 4.51 -5.33 6.23
CA TYR A 6 5.65 -4.67 6.88
C TYR A 6 5.39 -3.21 7.27
N LEU A 7 4.40 -2.54 6.67
CA LEU A 7 4.15 -1.12 6.95
C LEU A 7 3.83 -0.88 8.43
N GLY A 8 3.02 -1.76 9.03
CA GLY A 8 2.71 -1.69 10.45
C GLY A 8 3.91 -1.89 11.36
N GLU A 9 4.86 -2.75 10.99
CA GLU A 9 6.09 -2.91 11.76
C GLU A 9 6.99 -1.68 11.67
N ILE A 10 7.02 -1.00 10.52
CA ILE A 10 7.74 0.28 10.40
C ILE A 10 7.11 1.32 11.32
N VAL A 11 5.77 1.45 11.29
CA VAL A 11 5.04 2.34 12.21
C VAL A 11 5.36 1.98 13.67
N ARG A 12 5.22 0.70 14.05
CA ARG A 12 5.48 0.23 15.42
C ARG A 12 6.87 0.62 15.93
N ASN A 13 7.90 0.43 15.12
CA ASN A 13 9.28 0.76 15.51
C ASN A 13 9.49 2.28 15.66
N ILE A 14 8.85 3.10 14.81
CA ILE A 14 8.86 4.56 14.96
C ILE A 14 8.17 4.96 16.27
N LEU A 15 7.00 4.38 16.57
CA LEU A 15 6.26 4.66 17.80
C LEU A 15 7.06 4.24 19.05
N ILE A 16 7.78 3.12 19.01
CA ILE A 16 8.69 2.72 20.09
C ILE A 16 9.78 3.78 20.31
N ASP A 17 10.43 4.25 19.25
CA ASP A 17 11.48 5.27 19.35
C ASP A 17 10.93 6.59 19.91
N MET A 18 9.78 7.05 19.41
CA MET A 18 9.12 8.26 19.90
C MET A 18 8.67 8.12 21.36
N THR A 19 8.22 6.94 21.77
CA THR A 19 7.88 6.64 23.17
C THR A 19 9.13 6.68 24.05
N LYS A 20 10.24 6.05 23.64
CA LYS A 20 11.53 6.11 24.38
C LYS A 20 12.02 7.53 24.59
N ARG A 21 11.75 8.42 23.63
CA ARG A 21 12.11 9.84 23.67
C ARG A 21 11.11 10.71 24.43
N GLY A 22 10.04 10.13 24.98
CA GLY A 22 9.03 10.82 25.78
C GLY A 22 7.96 11.56 24.99
N PHE A 23 7.88 11.38 23.67
CA PHE A 23 6.90 12.09 22.83
C PHE A 23 5.54 11.41 22.74
N LEU A 24 5.46 10.12 23.09
CA LEU A 24 4.24 9.32 23.03
C LEU A 24 4.03 8.56 24.33
N PHE A 25 2.75 8.29 24.63
CA PHE A 25 2.32 7.35 25.68
C PHE A 25 2.98 7.61 27.04
N ARG A 26 3.22 8.89 27.37
CA ARG A 26 3.89 9.34 28.61
C ARG A 26 5.27 8.69 28.83
N GLY A 27 5.94 8.32 27.74
CA GLY A 27 7.24 7.65 27.78
C GLY A 27 7.20 6.17 28.16
N GLN A 28 6.01 5.57 28.31
CA GLN A 28 5.84 4.20 28.78
C GLN A 28 5.66 3.23 27.61
N ILE A 29 6.64 2.35 27.40
CA ILE A 29 6.55 1.29 26.39
C ILE A 29 5.72 0.13 26.96
N SER A 30 4.46 0.02 26.55
CA SER A 30 3.60 -1.10 26.92
C SER A 30 4.07 -2.42 26.30
N GLU A 31 3.73 -3.56 26.92
CA GLU A 31 3.97 -4.88 26.33
C GLU A 31 3.28 -5.01 24.96
N THR A 32 2.11 -4.40 24.80
CA THR A 32 1.40 -4.41 23.53
C THR A 32 2.17 -3.73 22.40
N LEU A 33 2.86 -2.62 22.69
CA LEU A 33 3.68 -1.94 21.69
C LEU A 33 4.92 -2.76 21.29
N LYS A 34 5.39 -3.66 22.16
CA LYS A 34 6.49 -4.60 21.88
C LYS A 34 6.04 -5.78 21.01
N THR A 35 4.74 -6.10 21.00
CA THR A 35 4.17 -7.20 20.21
C THR A 35 4.29 -6.91 18.71
N ARG A 36 5.02 -7.78 18.00
CA ARG A 36 5.15 -7.71 16.53
C ARG A 36 3.81 -7.97 15.86
N GLY A 37 3.54 -7.26 14.78
CA GLY A 37 2.33 -7.45 13.96
C GLY A 37 1.07 -6.81 14.55
N ILE A 38 1.16 -6.06 15.66
CA ILE A 38 0.00 -5.41 16.29
C ILE A 38 -0.69 -4.38 15.38
N PHE A 39 0.07 -3.77 14.45
CA PHE A 39 -0.45 -2.87 13.43
C PHE A 39 -0.67 -3.60 12.10
N GLU A 40 -1.71 -4.42 12.01
CA GLU A 40 -2.13 -4.98 10.72
C GLU A 40 -2.50 -3.89 9.70
N THR A 41 -2.43 -4.22 8.41
CA THR A 41 -2.77 -3.29 7.31
C THR A 41 -4.14 -2.63 7.47
N LYS A 42 -5.14 -3.37 7.99
CA LYS A 42 -6.49 -2.84 8.24
C LYS A 42 -6.49 -1.66 9.21
N PHE A 43 -5.62 -1.67 10.22
CA PHE A 43 -5.53 -0.60 11.21
C PHE A 43 -4.90 0.65 10.61
N LEU A 44 -3.87 0.51 9.76
CA LEU A 44 -3.30 1.66 9.04
C LEU A 44 -4.37 2.31 8.17
N SER A 45 -5.10 1.51 7.39
CA SER A 45 -6.19 1.99 6.55
C SER A 45 -7.29 2.70 7.36
N HIS A 46 -7.63 2.18 8.54
CA HIS A 46 -8.62 2.83 9.42
C HIS A 46 -8.09 4.14 10.00
N ILE A 47 -6.90 4.15 10.61
CA ILE A 47 -6.30 5.33 11.24
C ILE A 47 -6.19 6.51 10.26
N GLU A 48 -5.87 6.23 8.99
CA GLU A 48 -5.71 7.25 7.95
C GLU A 48 -7.01 7.67 7.26
N SER A 49 -8.16 7.11 7.64
CA SER A 49 -9.45 7.46 7.05
C SER A 49 -9.81 8.93 7.31
N ASP A 50 -10.20 9.64 6.25
CA ASP A 50 -10.62 11.06 6.31
C ASP A 50 -11.94 11.25 7.05
N ARG A 51 -12.75 10.18 7.14
CA ARG A 51 -14.06 10.21 7.80
C ARG A 51 -13.99 9.99 9.30
N LEU A 52 -12.82 9.68 9.84
CA LEU A 52 -12.67 9.42 11.28
C LEU A 52 -12.38 10.70 12.05
N ALA A 53 -13.21 10.94 13.06
CA ALA A 53 -12.90 11.89 14.11
C ALA A 53 -11.72 11.38 14.96
N LEU A 54 -10.94 12.29 15.54
CA LEU A 54 -9.80 11.94 16.40
C LEU A 54 -10.16 10.98 17.54
N LEU A 55 -11.39 11.09 18.09
CA LEU A 55 -11.89 10.18 19.12
C LEU A 55 -11.98 8.72 18.63
N GLN A 56 -12.28 8.49 17.35
CA GLN A 56 -12.34 7.14 16.79
C GLN A 56 -10.94 6.58 16.57
N VAL A 57 -9.97 7.40 16.15
CA VAL A 57 -8.55 7.00 16.07
C VAL A 57 -8.06 6.58 17.45
N ARG A 58 -8.35 7.37 18.48
CA ARG A 58 -8.05 7.04 19.87
C ARG A 58 -8.70 5.72 20.29
N SER A 59 -9.97 5.52 19.97
CA SER A 59 -10.68 4.27 20.27
C SER A 59 -10.02 3.05 19.64
N ILE A 60 -9.49 3.18 18.41
CA ILE A 60 -8.74 2.09 17.75
C ILE A 60 -7.46 1.78 18.51
N LEU A 61 -6.69 2.81 18.89
CA LEU A 61 -5.44 2.63 19.65
C LEU A 61 -5.70 2.01 21.03
N GLN A 62 -6.77 2.44 21.71
CA GLN A 62 -7.19 1.85 22.98
C GLN A 62 -7.66 0.40 22.83
N HIS A 63 -8.38 0.08 21.75
CA HIS A 63 -8.77 -1.31 21.44
C HIS A 63 -7.56 -2.20 21.16
N LEU A 64 -6.50 -1.63 20.58
CA LEU A 64 -5.19 -2.27 20.45
C LEU A 64 -4.43 -2.35 21.78
N GLY A 65 -4.98 -1.92 22.92
CA GLY A 65 -4.32 -1.96 24.21
C GLY A 65 -3.24 -0.89 24.40
N LEU A 66 -3.33 0.23 23.67
CA LEU A 66 -2.44 1.39 23.83
C LEU A 66 -3.18 2.50 24.59
N ASP A 67 -2.68 2.85 25.77
CA ASP A 67 -3.18 3.99 26.54
C ASP A 67 -2.78 5.30 25.86
N SER A 68 -3.67 5.78 24.98
CA SER A 68 -3.45 6.93 24.11
C SER A 68 -4.30 8.13 24.51
N THR A 69 -3.70 9.31 24.39
CA THR A 69 -4.36 10.61 24.45
C THR A 69 -4.81 11.06 23.05
N CYS A 70 -5.51 12.19 22.97
CA CYS A 70 -5.84 12.81 21.69
C CYS A 70 -4.58 13.27 20.94
N GLU A 71 -3.57 13.78 21.67
CA GLU A 71 -2.29 14.20 21.07
C GLU A 71 -1.51 13.00 20.52
N ASP A 72 -1.44 11.89 21.27
CA ASP A 72 -0.84 10.64 20.78
C ASP A 72 -1.52 10.19 19.48
N SER A 73 -2.85 10.31 19.41
CA SER A 73 -3.63 9.89 18.25
C SER A 73 -3.31 10.71 16.99
N ILE A 74 -3.06 12.02 17.15
CA ILE A 74 -2.62 12.90 16.05
C ILE A 74 -1.25 12.43 15.55
N ILE A 75 -0.29 12.27 16.46
CA ILE A 75 1.07 11.86 16.11
C ILE A 75 1.09 10.49 15.42
N VAL A 76 0.34 9.51 15.96
CA VAL A 76 0.25 8.18 15.36
C VAL A 76 -0.33 8.25 13.95
N LYS A 77 -1.38 9.06 13.73
CA LYS A 77 -1.96 9.26 12.39
C LYS A 77 -0.95 9.85 11.41
N GLU A 78 -0.16 10.84 11.83
CA GLU A 78 0.91 11.42 11.01
C GLU A 78 2.01 10.41 10.66
N VAL A 79 2.43 9.58 11.63
CA VAL A 79 3.40 8.51 11.38
C VAL A 79 2.86 7.49 10.36
N CYS A 80 1.61 7.06 10.50
CA CYS A 80 0.96 6.19 9.51
C CYS A 80 0.99 6.83 8.12
N GLY A 81 0.51 8.07 8.01
CA GLY A 81 0.47 8.82 6.74
C GLY A 81 1.84 8.98 6.08
N ALA A 82 2.89 9.27 6.85
CA ALA A 82 4.24 9.37 6.33
C ALA A 82 4.75 8.02 5.77
N VAL A 83 4.50 6.92 6.50
CA VAL A 83 4.93 5.58 6.09
C VAL A 83 4.17 5.09 4.86
N SER A 84 2.85 5.26 4.83
CA SER A 84 1.97 4.82 3.74
C SER A 84 2.19 5.64 2.47
N ARG A 85 2.35 6.96 2.59
CA ARG A 85 2.69 7.85 1.45
C ARG A 85 4.01 7.46 0.81
N ARG A 86 5.07 7.28 1.61
CA ARG A 86 6.38 6.83 1.10
C ARG A 86 6.25 5.48 0.40
N ALA A 87 5.49 4.54 0.97
CA ALA A 87 5.26 3.23 0.37
C ALA A 87 4.57 3.34 -1.01
N ALA A 88 3.56 4.20 -1.13
CA ALA A 88 2.87 4.46 -2.38
C ALA A 88 3.79 5.11 -3.43
N GLN A 89 4.61 6.08 -3.02
CA GLN A 89 5.57 6.76 -3.92
C GLN A 89 6.65 5.81 -4.42
N LEU A 90 7.22 4.97 -3.55
CA LEU A 90 8.20 3.96 -3.95
C LEU A 90 7.58 2.95 -4.93
N CYS A 91 6.34 2.53 -4.68
CA CYS A 91 5.61 1.68 -5.61
C CYS A 91 5.37 2.37 -6.96
N GLY A 92 5.00 3.66 -6.93
CA GLY A 92 4.76 4.46 -8.12
C GLY A 92 6.03 4.69 -8.94
N ALA A 93 7.18 4.93 -8.31
CA ALA A 93 8.46 5.04 -8.99
C ALA A 93 8.85 3.74 -9.74
N GLY A 94 8.64 2.58 -9.10
CA GLY A 94 8.84 1.29 -9.75
C GLY A 94 7.90 1.09 -10.96
N MET A 95 6.64 1.47 -10.81
CA MET A 95 5.66 1.36 -11.90
C MET A 95 5.96 2.33 -13.05
N ALA A 96 6.39 3.57 -12.75
CA ALA A 96 6.82 4.55 -13.75
C ALA A 96 7.95 3.99 -14.62
N ALA A 97 8.96 3.37 -14.01
CA ALA A 97 10.04 2.72 -14.74
C ALA A 97 9.54 1.59 -15.67
N VAL A 98 8.58 0.77 -15.22
CA VAL A 98 8.01 -0.31 -16.04
C VAL A 98 7.28 0.24 -17.27
N VAL A 99 6.38 1.20 -17.09
CA VAL A 99 5.58 1.73 -18.20
C VAL A 99 6.45 2.51 -19.18
N ASP A 100 7.41 3.28 -18.68
CA ASP A 100 8.30 4.06 -19.54
C ASP A 100 9.25 3.14 -20.31
N LYS A 101 9.72 2.05 -19.68
CA LYS A 101 10.49 1.02 -20.37
C LYS A 101 9.71 0.35 -21.49
N ILE A 102 8.42 0.09 -21.29
CA ILE A 102 7.54 -0.46 -22.35
C ILE A 102 7.39 0.55 -23.50
N ARG A 103 7.22 1.84 -23.18
CA ARG A 103 7.13 2.92 -24.17
C ARG A 103 8.39 3.00 -25.02
N GLU A 104 9.56 3.06 -24.40
CA GLU A 104 10.87 3.12 -25.07
C GLU A 104 11.12 1.89 -25.94
N ASN A 105 10.85 0.69 -25.43
CA ASN A 105 11.06 -0.56 -26.17
C ASN A 105 10.22 -0.62 -27.44
N ARG A 106 9.09 0.10 -27.48
CA ARG A 106 8.20 0.18 -28.65
C ARG A 106 8.51 1.40 -29.53
N GLY A 107 9.50 2.22 -29.18
CA GLY A 107 9.86 3.43 -29.91
C GLY A 107 8.72 4.46 -29.94
N LEU A 108 7.92 4.55 -28.88
CA LEU A 108 6.75 5.43 -28.84
C LEU A 108 7.05 6.75 -28.14
N ASP A 109 6.54 7.85 -28.69
CA ASP A 109 6.56 9.16 -28.03
C ASP A 109 5.58 9.19 -26.84
N HIS A 110 4.40 8.56 -27.00
CA HIS A 110 3.38 8.43 -25.97
C HIS A 110 2.87 6.99 -25.86
N LEU A 111 2.56 6.54 -24.64
CA LEU A 111 2.01 5.21 -24.37
C LEU A 111 0.67 5.32 -23.62
N ASN A 112 -0.38 4.71 -24.17
CA ASN A 112 -1.59 4.39 -23.40
C ASN A 112 -1.51 2.94 -22.93
N ILE A 113 -1.61 2.70 -21.62
CA ILE A 113 -1.49 1.35 -21.05
C ILE A 113 -2.40 1.17 -19.84
N THR A 114 -2.90 -0.05 -19.67
CA THR A 114 -3.67 -0.45 -18.50
C THR A 114 -2.87 -1.39 -17.62
N VAL A 115 -2.87 -1.13 -16.32
CA VAL A 115 -2.26 -1.99 -15.29
C VAL A 115 -3.37 -2.63 -14.46
N GLY A 116 -3.42 -3.96 -14.45
CA GLY A 116 -4.26 -4.72 -13.53
C GLY A 116 -3.61 -4.74 -12.13
N VAL A 117 -4.36 -4.37 -11.10
CA VAL A 117 -3.86 -4.27 -9.72
C VAL A 117 -4.73 -5.09 -8.77
N ASP A 118 -4.11 -5.74 -7.80
CA ASP A 118 -4.78 -6.40 -6.69
C ASP A 118 -3.97 -6.21 -5.40
N GLY A 119 -4.58 -6.46 -4.25
CA GLY A 119 -3.97 -6.44 -2.93
C GLY A 119 -4.75 -5.61 -1.92
N THR A 120 -4.86 -6.12 -0.69
CA THR A 120 -5.64 -5.52 0.40
C THR A 120 -5.21 -4.09 0.73
N LEU A 121 -3.90 -3.80 0.74
CA LEU A 121 -3.40 -2.44 0.98
C LEU A 121 -3.87 -1.49 -0.12
N TYR A 122 -3.76 -1.88 -1.39
CA TYR A 122 -4.19 -1.05 -2.51
C TYR A 122 -5.71 -0.83 -2.52
N LYS A 123 -6.48 -1.88 -2.17
CA LYS A 123 -7.95 -1.86 -2.13
C LYS A 123 -8.51 -1.02 -0.98
N LEU A 124 -7.98 -1.21 0.23
CA LEU A 124 -8.61 -0.70 1.45
C LEU A 124 -7.98 0.58 1.98
N HIS A 125 -6.76 0.91 1.60
CA HIS A 125 -6.09 2.10 2.14
C HIS A 125 -6.63 3.37 1.48
N PRO A 126 -7.06 4.39 2.24
CA PRO A 126 -7.76 5.56 1.71
C PRO A 126 -6.93 6.35 0.69
N HIS A 127 -5.61 6.40 0.89
CA HIS A 127 -4.72 7.28 0.11
C HIS A 127 -3.71 6.56 -0.79
N PHE A 128 -3.55 5.24 -0.66
CA PHE A 128 -2.39 4.55 -1.24
C PHE A 128 -2.43 4.56 -2.78
N SER A 129 -3.57 4.17 -3.36
CA SER A 129 -3.77 4.16 -4.80
C SER A 129 -3.60 5.56 -5.40
N LYS A 130 -4.20 6.57 -4.77
CA LYS A 130 -4.10 7.99 -5.19
C LYS A 130 -2.66 8.47 -5.25
N PHE A 131 -1.88 8.29 -4.18
CA PHE A 131 -0.47 8.70 -4.17
C PHE A 131 0.37 7.93 -5.18
N MET A 132 0.10 6.63 -5.35
CA MET A 132 0.81 5.80 -6.34
C MET A 132 0.52 6.29 -7.76
N HIS A 133 -0.75 6.52 -8.12
CA HIS A 133 -1.16 7.05 -9.43
C HIS A 133 -0.54 8.41 -9.72
N GLN A 134 -0.58 9.31 -8.74
CA GLN A 134 0.04 10.62 -8.85
C GLN A 134 1.54 10.52 -9.12
N THR A 135 2.23 9.66 -8.36
CA THR A 135 3.68 9.45 -8.53
C THR A 135 4.02 8.90 -9.92
N VAL A 136 3.23 7.94 -10.43
CA VAL A 136 3.43 7.42 -11.79
C VAL A 136 3.24 8.51 -12.84
N LYS A 137 2.21 9.33 -12.69
CA LYS A 137 1.92 10.44 -13.62
C LYS A 137 3.04 11.49 -13.63
N GLU A 138 3.59 11.80 -12.47
CA GLU A 138 4.69 12.77 -12.34
C GLU A 138 6.01 12.22 -12.91
N LEU A 139 6.30 10.94 -12.71
CA LEU A 139 7.58 10.33 -13.10
C LEU A 139 7.61 9.76 -14.53
N ALA A 140 6.46 9.40 -15.09
CA ALA A 140 6.33 8.92 -16.48
C ALA A 140 5.28 9.74 -17.24
N PRO A 141 5.50 11.05 -17.45
CA PRO A 141 4.50 11.96 -18.02
C PRO A 141 4.08 11.62 -19.45
N GLN A 142 4.91 10.84 -20.17
CA GLN A 142 4.61 10.36 -21.52
C GLN A 142 3.75 9.08 -21.55
N CYS A 143 3.44 8.51 -20.39
CA CYS A 143 2.63 7.32 -20.25
C CYS A 143 1.27 7.67 -19.61
N ASN A 144 0.19 7.52 -20.35
CA ASN A 144 -1.16 7.55 -19.82
C ASN A 144 -1.52 6.16 -19.28
N VAL A 145 -1.40 6.01 -17.96
CA VAL A 145 -1.58 4.73 -17.25
C VAL A 145 -2.96 4.66 -16.60
N ASN A 146 -3.79 3.71 -17.03
CA ASN A 146 -5.06 3.40 -16.39
C ASN A 146 -4.88 2.22 -15.41
N PHE A 147 -5.28 2.37 -14.16
CA PHE A 147 -5.20 1.28 -13.17
C PHE A 147 -6.56 0.65 -12.95
N LEU A 148 -6.68 -0.64 -13.26
CA LEU A 148 -7.92 -1.42 -13.06
C LEU A 148 -7.74 -2.42 -11.92
N LEU A 149 -8.70 -2.40 -10.99
CA LEU A 149 -8.71 -3.33 -9.88
C LEU A 149 -9.20 -4.71 -10.30
N SER A 150 -8.48 -5.77 -9.93
CA SER A 150 -8.98 -7.14 -10.04
C SER A 150 -9.89 -7.47 -8.86
N GLU A 151 -11.19 -7.63 -9.11
CA GLU A 151 -12.18 -7.97 -8.08
C GLU A 151 -12.09 -9.45 -7.67
N ASP A 152 -11.95 -10.35 -8.64
CA ASP A 152 -12.01 -11.81 -8.44
C ASP A 152 -10.63 -12.48 -8.24
N GLY A 153 -9.61 -11.70 -7.85
CA GLY A 153 -8.25 -12.18 -7.65
C GLY A 153 -7.57 -12.66 -8.94
N SER A 154 -6.65 -13.62 -8.82
CA SER A 154 -5.85 -14.12 -9.96
C SER A 154 -6.47 -15.31 -10.70
N GLY A 155 -7.56 -15.90 -10.19
CA GLY A 155 -8.12 -17.16 -10.69
C GLY A 155 -8.57 -17.10 -12.15
N LYS A 156 -9.28 -16.04 -12.54
CA LYS A 156 -9.70 -15.83 -13.94
C LYS A 156 -8.50 -15.74 -14.89
N GLY A 157 -7.45 -15.02 -14.49
CA GLY A 157 -6.21 -14.92 -15.27
C GLY A 157 -5.49 -16.26 -15.41
N ALA A 158 -5.41 -17.04 -14.33
CA ALA A 158 -4.80 -18.38 -14.35
C ALA A 158 -5.55 -19.34 -15.28
N ALA A 159 -6.88 -19.29 -15.31
CA ALA A 159 -7.70 -20.10 -16.22
C ALA A 159 -7.45 -19.72 -17.70
N LEU A 160 -7.35 -18.42 -18.01
CA LEU A 160 -7.04 -17.95 -19.36
C LEU A 160 -5.64 -18.40 -19.83
N ILE A 161 -4.64 -18.31 -18.95
CA ILE A 161 -3.28 -18.81 -19.24
C ILE A 161 -3.31 -20.31 -19.51
N THR A 162 -4.06 -21.08 -18.70
CA THR A 162 -4.21 -22.52 -18.87
C THR A 162 -4.84 -22.87 -20.22
N ALA A 163 -5.91 -22.16 -20.61
CA ALA A 163 -6.58 -22.36 -21.89
C ALA A 163 -5.65 -22.10 -23.08
N VAL A 164 -4.87 -21.02 -23.04
CA VAL A 164 -3.87 -20.72 -24.09
C VAL A 164 -2.76 -21.77 -24.10
N GLY A 165 -2.28 -22.22 -22.94
CA GLY A 165 -1.27 -23.27 -22.84
C GLY A 165 -1.71 -24.60 -23.44
N CYS A 166 -2.96 -25.01 -23.19
CA CYS A 166 -3.55 -26.20 -23.81
C CYS A 166 -3.62 -26.07 -25.34
N ARG A 167 -4.07 -24.92 -25.85
CA ARG A 167 -4.15 -24.66 -27.29
C ARG A 167 -2.78 -24.72 -27.97
N LEU A 168 -1.78 -24.02 -27.42
CA LEU A 168 -0.43 -23.99 -28.00
C LEU A 168 0.24 -25.37 -28.00
N ARG A 169 -0.02 -26.19 -26.98
CA ARG A 169 0.48 -27.57 -26.95
C ARG A 169 -0.10 -28.40 -28.10
N GLN A 170 -1.39 -28.25 -28.40
CA GLN A 170 -2.03 -28.95 -29.52
C GLN A 170 -1.45 -28.51 -30.87
N GLU A 171 -1.23 -27.20 -31.06
CA GLU A 171 -0.62 -26.67 -32.29
C GLU A 171 0.80 -27.20 -32.52
N LEU A 172 1.57 -27.41 -31.45
CA LEU A 172 2.92 -28.00 -31.52
C LEU A 172 2.90 -29.51 -31.79
N SER A 173 1.92 -30.25 -31.27
CA SER A 173 1.78 -31.69 -31.52
C SER A 173 1.23 -32.03 -32.91
N ASN A 174 0.59 -31.06 -33.57
CA ASN A 174 0.05 -31.20 -34.92
C ASN A 174 1.03 -30.74 -36.03
N LYS A 175 2.25 -30.32 -35.66
CA LYS A 175 3.37 -30.05 -36.58
C LYS A 175 4.36 -31.19 -36.55
#